data_AF-A0A662ESA7-F1
#
_entry.id   AF-A0A662ESA7-F1
#
_cell.length_a   1.000
_cell.length_b   1.000
_cell.length_c   1.000
_cell.angle_alpha   90.00
_cell.angle_beta   90.00
_cell.angle_gamma   90.00
#
_symmetry.space_group_name_H-M   'P 1'
#
loop_
_entity.id
_entity.type
_entity.pdbx_description
1 polymer ?
#
loop_
_entity_poly.entity_id
_entity_poly.type
_entity_poly.pdbx_seq_one_letter_code
_entity_poly.pdbx_strand_id
1 'polypeptide(L)'
;LLVAFGAAGLKGRLNAHLLQSLEEVGALAFLALGFLGIGTAFFYNLLANSGSLFGASVPIGPNSGILDSAGTLPLMNWAVGLKVMTGIASIVIVMLIGARKEETE
;
A
#
# COMPACT_ATOMS: atom_id res chain seq x y z
N LEU A 1 1.49 -19.04 3.57
CA LEU A 1 2.76 -19.36 4.28
C LEU A 1 2.51 -19.66 5.75
N LEU A 2 1.97 -18.71 6.52
CA LEU A 2 1.79 -18.86 7.96
C LEU A 2 0.91 -20.06 8.36
N VAL A 3 -0.30 -20.18 7.80
CA VAL A 3 -1.21 -21.31 8.10
C VAL A 3 -0.67 -22.66 7.59
N ALA A 4 -0.05 -22.68 6.40
CA ALA A 4 0.38 -23.91 5.76
C ALA A 4 1.70 -24.48 6.32
N PHE A 5 2.62 -23.64 6.78
CA PHE A 5 3.97 -24.06 7.21
C PHE A 5 4.29 -23.73 8.68
N GLY A 6 3.37 -23.06 9.39
CA GLY A 6 3.54 -22.65 10.78
C GLY A 6 4.76 -21.74 11.00
N ALA A 7 5.17 -21.63 12.26
CA ALA A 7 6.30 -20.77 12.64
C ALA A 7 7.65 -21.26 12.10
N ALA A 8 7.83 -22.58 11.92
CA ALA A 8 9.05 -23.17 11.39
C ALA A 8 9.31 -22.73 9.94
N GLY A 9 8.27 -22.69 9.09
CA GLY A 9 8.40 -22.21 7.72
C GLY A 9 8.48 -20.69 7.56
N LEU A 10 8.25 -19.93 8.63
CA LEU A 10 8.39 -18.48 8.64
C LEU A 10 9.81 -18.02 9.00
N LYS A 11 10.53 -18.82 9.79
CA LYS A 11 11.86 -18.49 10.30
C LYS A 11 12.83 -18.27 9.12
N GLY A 12 13.30 -17.03 8.97
CA GLY A 12 14.21 -16.62 7.89
C GLY A 12 13.55 -16.19 6.57
N ARG A 13 12.23 -16.31 6.42
CA ARG A 13 11.50 -15.90 5.19
C ARG A 13 10.80 -14.55 5.29
N LEU A 14 10.38 -14.16 6.49
CA LEU A 14 9.74 -12.87 6.74
C LEU A 14 10.48 -12.16 7.87
N ASN A 15 10.97 -10.96 7.57
CA ASN A 15 11.63 -10.09 8.54
C ASN A 15 10.64 -9.02 9.01
N ALA A 16 10.33 -9.01 10.30
CA ALA A 16 9.40 -8.05 10.90
C ALA A 16 9.86 -6.60 10.70
N HIS A 17 11.16 -6.34 10.76
CA HIS A 17 11.70 -5.00 10.52
C HIS A 17 11.46 -4.55 9.07
N LEU A 18 11.61 -5.46 8.10
CA LEU A 18 11.38 -5.13 6.69
C LEU A 18 9.88 -4.85 6.43
N LEU A 19 8.98 -5.62 7.04
CA LEU A 19 7.54 -5.37 6.93
C LEU A 19 7.16 -4.01 7.53
N GLN A 20 7.72 -3.65 8.70
CA GLN A 20 7.50 -2.34 9.31
C GLN A 20 8.05 -1.20 8.43
N SER A 21 9.28 -1.33 7.92
CA SER A 21 9.85 -0.31 7.03
C SER A 21 9.03 -0.14 5.75
N LEU A 22 8.51 -1.23 5.17
CA LEU A 22 7.61 -1.14 4.04
C LEU A 22 6.28 -0.46 4.40
N GLU A 23 5.73 -0.72 5.59
CA GLU A 23 4.54 -0.01 6.07
C GLU A 23 4.74 1.52 6.10
N GLU A 24 5.88 1.95 6.65
CA GLU A 24 6.27 3.37 6.71
C GLU A 24 6.48 3.96 5.32
N VAL A 25 7.12 3.23 4.40
CA VAL A 25 7.28 3.64 3.00
C VAL A 25 5.92 3.81 2.31
N GLY A 26 4.96 2.91 2.54
CA GLY A 26 3.60 3.05 2.01
C GLY A 26 2.90 4.31 2.54
N ALA A 27 3.05 4.59 3.83
CA ALA A 27 2.49 5.81 4.45
C ALA A 27 3.13 7.09 3.88
N LEU A 28 4.47 7.12 3.78
CA LEU A 28 5.22 8.25 3.23
C LEU A 28 4.91 8.47 1.76
N ALA A 29 4.79 7.41 0.96
CA ALA A 29 4.42 7.49 -0.44
C ALA A 29 3.01 8.09 -0.62
N PHE A 30 2.03 7.65 0.18
CA PHE A 30 0.68 8.21 0.16
C PHE A 30 0.67 9.71 0.51
N LEU A 31 1.41 10.08 1.56
CA LEU A 31 1.53 11.47 1.99
C LEU A 31 2.22 12.34 0.93
N ALA A 32 3.33 11.87 0.36
CA ALA A 32 4.06 12.57 -0.69
C ALA A 32 3.19 12.81 -1.93
N LEU A 33 2.40 11.81 -2.34
CA LEU A 33 1.43 11.97 -3.43
C LEU A 33 0.35 13.00 -3.10
N GLY A 34 -0.09 13.11 -1.85
CA GLY A 34 -1.02 14.15 -1.42
C GLY A 34 -0.40 15.56 -1.49
N PHE A 35 0.89 15.68 -1.15
CA PHE A 35 1.63 16.93 -1.24
C PHE A 35 1.92 17.40 -2.67
N LEU A 36 1.92 16.50 -3.66
CA LEU A 36 2.05 16.92 -5.06
C LEU A 36 1.03 18.00 -5.43
N GLY A 37 -0.20 17.90 -4.92
CA GLY A 37 -1.28 18.85 -5.21
C GLY A 37 -1.20 20.20 -4.49
N ILE A 38 -0.26 20.42 -3.55
CA ILE A 38 -0.32 21.55 -2.60
C ILE A 38 -0.33 22.95 -3.24
N GLY A 39 0.14 23.08 -4.49
CA GLY A 39 0.07 24.33 -5.25
C GLY A 39 -1.36 24.82 -5.53
N THR A 40 -2.36 23.95 -5.45
CA THR A 40 -3.79 24.30 -5.62
C THR A 40 -4.60 23.87 -4.39
N ALA A 41 -4.52 22.59 -4.00
CA ALA A 41 -5.13 22.04 -2.79
C ALA A 41 -4.43 20.72 -2.41
N PHE A 42 -4.35 20.42 -1.12
CA PHE A 42 -3.90 19.09 -0.69
C PHE A 42 -4.75 18.00 -1.37
N PHE A 43 -4.11 16.96 -1.92
CA PHE A 43 -4.74 15.94 -2.78
C PHE A 43 -5.34 16.44 -4.10
N TYR A 44 -4.96 17.61 -4.60
CA TYR A 44 -5.35 17.99 -5.97
C TYR A 44 -4.74 17.02 -6.99
N ASN A 45 -5.61 16.40 -7.80
CA ASN A 45 -5.24 15.38 -8.76
C ASN A 45 -4.61 16.00 -10.02
N LEU A 46 -3.36 16.45 -9.88
CA LEU A 46 -2.59 17.11 -10.94
C LEU A 46 -2.43 16.27 -12.21
N LEU A 47 -2.42 14.95 -12.07
CA LEU A 47 -2.23 14.03 -13.20
C LEU A 47 -3.54 13.71 -13.91
N ALA A 48 -4.71 14.04 -13.34
CA ALA A 48 -5.96 13.81 -14.04
C ALA A 48 -6.06 14.72 -15.28
N ASN A 49 -6.34 14.12 -16.43
CA ASN A 49 -6.52 14.83 -17.70
C ASN A 49 -5.28 15.64 -18.16
N SER A 50 -4.09 15.29 -17.68
CA SER A 50 -2.83 15.94 -18.08
C SER A 50 -2.29 15.46 -19.43
N GLY A 51 -2.81 14.35 -19.96
CA GLY A 51 -2.28 13.66 -21.14
C GLY A 51 -0.98 12.88 -20.88
N SER A 52 -0.50 12.81 -19.63
CA SER A 52 0.66 12.02 -19.21
C SER A 52 0.27 10.61 -18.75
N LEU A 53 1.22 9.83 -18.23
CA LEU A 53 0.95 8.55 -17.55
C LEU A 53 -0.11 8.73 -16.46
N PHE A 54 -1.13 7.86 -16.43
CA PHE A 54 -2.34 7.95 -15.60
C PHE A 54 -3.25 9.16 -15.87
N GLY A 55 -2.95 9.97 -16.89
CA GLY A 55 -3.66 11.22 -17.20
C GLY A 55 -4.43 11.21 -18.51
N ALA A 56 -4.78 10.03 -19.05
CA ALA A 56 -5.53 9.91 -20.29
C ALA A 56 -6.83 10.72 -20.25
N SER A 57 -7.11 11.43 -21.33
CA SER A 57 -8.33 12.25 -21.47
C SER A 57 -9.56 11.34 -21.50
N VAL A 58 -10.55 11.67 -20.68
CA VAL A 58 -11.83 10.95 -20.62
C VAL A 58 -12.84 11.67 -21.52
N PRO A 59 -13.38 11.02 -22.56
CA PRO A 59 -14.45 11.62 -23.35
C PRO A 59 -15.69 11.84 -22.50
N ILE A 60 -16.42 12.92 -22.78
CA ILE A 60 -17.66 13.26 -22.07
C ILE A 60 -18.71 12.20 -22.44
N GLY A 61 -19.18 11.46 -21.45
CA GLY A 61 -20.18 10.41 -21.64
C GLY A 61 -20.15 9.39 -20.51
N PRO A 62 -21.09 8.43 -20.49
CA PRO A 62 -21.10 7.35 -19.51
C PRO A 62 -19.89 6.44 -19.73
N ASN A 63 -19.09 6.29 -18.65
CA ASN A 63 -17.98 5.34 -18.45
C ASN A 63 -17.20 4.96 -19.72
N SER A 64 -16.15 5.72 -20.03
CA SER A 64 -15.22 5.40 -21.12
C SER A 64 -14.38 4.13 -20.88
N GLY A 65 -14.36 3.58 -19.66
CA GLY A 65 -13.61 2.37 -19.32
C GLY A 65 -12.08 2.53 -19.39
N ILE A 66 -11.57 3.76 -19.44
CA ILE A 66 -10.14 4.05 -19.56
C ILE A 66 -9.49 3.86 -18.19
N LEU A 67 -8.62 2.85 -18.06
CA LEU A 67 -7.90 2.57 -16.81
C LEU A 67 -6.85 3.63 -16.47
N ASP A 68 -6.26 4.25 -17.50
CA ASP A 68 -5.15 5.20 -17.39
C ASP A 68 -5.60 6.67 -17.24
N SER A 69 -6.80 6.94 -16.70
CA SER A 69 -7.34 8.30 -16.57
C SER A 69 -7.47 8.81 -15.13
N ALA A 70 -7.13 7.98 -14.15
CA ALA A 70 -7.42 8.24 -12.74
C ALA A 70 -6.40 9.16 -12.04
N GLY A 71 -5.37 9.62 -12.77
CA GLY A 71 -4.32 10.52 -12.31
C GLY A 71 -3.48 9.91 -11.18
N THR A 72 -3.44 10.57 -10.03
CA THR A 72 -2.67 10.10 -8.87
C THR A 72 -3.34 8.96 -8.09
N LEU A 73 -4.62 8.67 -8.35
CA LEU A 73 -5.41 7.70 -7.58
C LEU A 73 -4.85 6.27 -7.60
N PRO A 74 -4.42 5.69 -8.74
CA PRO A 74 -3.86 4.34 -8.76
C PRO A 74 -2.60 4.21 -7.90
N LEU A 75 -1.75 5.24 -7.92
CA LEU A 75 -0.52 5.30 -7.13
C LEU A 75 -0.82 5.39 -5.63
N MET A 76 -1.80 6.21 -5.25
CA MET A 76 -2.26 6.33 -3.86
C MET A 76 -2.83 5.01 -3.35
N ASN A 77 -3.65 4.33 -4.16
CA ASN A 77 -4.21 3.02 -3.80
C ASN A 77 -3.12 1.95 -3.67
N TRP A 78 -2.09 2.00 -4.51
CA TRP A 78 -0.92 1.12 -4.37
C TRP A 78 -0.17 1.35 -3.06
N ALA A 79 0.03 2.62 -2.68
CA ALA A 79 0.69 2.98 -1.43
C ALA A 79 -0.09 2.50 -0.20
N VAL A 80 -1.41 2.71 -0.19
CA VAL A 80 -2.30 2.22 0.87
C VAL A 80 -2.33 0.70 0.90
N GLY A 81 -2.44 0.05 -0.26
CA GLY A 81 -2.43 -1.41 -0.36
C GLY A 81 -1.16 -2.03 0.22
N LEU A 82 0.00 -1.48 -0.13
CA LEU A 82 1.29 -1.92 0.43
C LEU A 82 1.32 -1.76 1.95
N LYS A 83 0.92 -0.59 2.48
CA LYS A 83 0.84 -0.33 3.92
C LYS A 83 -0.05 -1.35 4.64
N VAL A 84 -1.25 -1.59 4.14
CA VAL A 84 -2.22 -2.49 4.78
C VAL A 84 -1.72 -3.94 4.76
N MET A 85 -1.18 -4.39 3.62
CA MET A 85 -0.65 -5.74 3.47
C MET A 85 0.49 -6.02 4.45
N THR A 86 1.44 -5.09 4.61
CA THR A 86 2.57 -5.27 5.52
C THR A 86 2.16 -5.10 6.98
N GLY A 87 1.26 -4.18 7.30
CA GLY A 87 0.72 -4.01 8.66
C GLY A 87 0.01 -5.26 9.16
N ILE A 88 -0.90 -5.84 8.36
CA ILE A 88 -1.61 -7.08 8.72
C ILE A 88 -0.60 -8.24 8.87
N ALA A 89 0.36 -8.37 7.95
CA ALA A 89 1.37 -9.41 8.04
C ALA A 89 2.20 -9.31 9.33
N SER A 90 2.62 -8.10 9.71
CA SER A 90 3.36 -7.85 10.96
C SER A 90 2.57 -8.25 12.20
N ILE A 91 1.29 -7.85 12.29
CA ILE A 91 0.42 -8.16 13.44
C ILE A 91 0.28 -9.67 13.61
N VAL A 92 -0.02 -10.39 12.53
CA VAL A 92 -0.21 -11.85 12.59
C VAL A 92 1.08 -12.57 12.99
N ILE A 93 2.25 -12.07 12.55
CA ILE A 93 3.55 -12.61 12.97
C ILE A 93 3.79 -12.39 14.46
N VAL A 94 3.51 -11.18 14.96
CA VAL A 94 3.68 -10.85 16.39
C VAL A 94 2.76 -11.72 17.25
N MET A 95 1.50 -11.90 16.85
CA MET A 95 0.55 -12.78 17.55
C MET A 95 1.05 -14.23 17.59
N LEU A 96 1.58 -14.74 16.47
CA LEU A 96 2.14 -16.10 16.41
C LEU A 96 3.36 -16.26 17.33
N ILE A 97 4.25 -15.26 17.38
CA ILE A 97 5.42 -15.30 18.27
C ILE A 97 4.99 -15.23 19.74
N GLY A 98 4.02 -14.37 20.06
CA GLY A 98 3.47 -14.23 21.41
C GLY A 98 2.85 -15.53 21.92
N ALA A 99 1.96 -16.13 21.14
CA ALA A 99 1.29 -17.39 21.51
C ALA A 99 2.27 -18.54 21.77
N ARG A 100 3.37 -18.62 21.02
CA ARG A 100 4.40 -19.65 21.24
C ARG A 100 5.25 -19.43 22.49
N LYS A 101 5.39 -18.17 22.93
CA LYS A 101 6.18 -17.86 24.12
C LYS A 101 5.45 -18.34 25.38
N GLU A 102 4.13 -18.16 25.45
CA GLU A 102 3.29 -18.70 26.54
C GLU A 102 3.27 -20.24 26.59
N GLU A 103 3.34 -20.94 25.45
CA GLU A 103 3.43 -22.42 25.45
C GLU A 103 4.75 -22.98 26.00
N THR A 104 5.80 -22.16 26.09
CA THR A 104 7.14 -22.61 26.53
C THR A 104 7.44 -22.24 27.99
N GLU A 105 6.56 -21.46 28.65
CA GLU A 105 6.59 -21.13 30.08
C GLU A 105 5.61 -22.01 30.88
#